data_AF-A0A1V5B779-F1
#
_entry.id   AF-A0A1V5B779-F1
#
_cell.length_a   1.000
_cell.length_b   1.000
_cell.length_c   1.000
_cell.angle_alpha   90.00
_cell.angle_beta   90.00
_cell.angle_gamma   90.00
#
_symmetry.space_group_name_H-M   'P 1'
#
loop_
_entity.id
_entity.type
_entity.pdbx_description
1 polymer ?
#
loop_
_entity_poly.entity_id
_entity_poly.type
_entity_poly.pdbx_seq_one_letter_code
_entity_poly.pdbx_strand_id
1 'polypeptide(L)'
;MEEEKRTEETKTEETKTVVTGEEENKEGSAPVITKSMTEGACPTCDAEAPTMPEVLPDPTWSTEKLIEAVKDKHMLVRSNAIVLLAKRAPSESLEALIEALKDEEYLVKSNAMVAIAAYGRQVSDRMIQALDDADQDVRAGAAWVVGELKDQRAIEALEKVAKDSYPLARIQAKASLITLGKRPMKEAKMETEEEAANGAAEGAKEGSAEEIQK
;
A
#
# COMPACT_ATOMS: atom_id res chain seq x y z
N MET A 1 42.09 -40.07 74.32
CA MET A 1 43.13 -39.04 74.43
C MET A 1 43.36 -38.57 73.01
N GLU A 2 42.53 -37.63 72.58
CA GLU A 2 42.75 -36.17 72.66
C GLU A 2 43.21 -35.73 71.26
N GLU A 3 42.36 -35.00 70.54
CA GLU A 3 42.49 -33.53 70.30
C GLU A 3 43.50 -33.27 69.17
N GLU A 4 43.42 -32.29 68.28
CA GLU A 4 42.50 -31.19 67.98
C GLU A 4 43.03 -30.57 66.65
N LYS A 5 42.15 -29.85 65.93
CA LYS A 5 42.39 -28.61 65.13
C LYS A 5 43.52 -28.52 64.08
N ARG A 6 43.18 -28.19 62.82
CA ARG A 6 43.07 -26.83 62.21
C ARG A 6 44.47 -26.20 62.03
N THR A 7 44.95 -25.93 60.81
CA THR A 7 44.72 -24.70 60.02
C THR A 7 45.23 -24.93 58.57
N GLU A 8 44.45 -24.63 57.54
CA GLU A 8 44.61 -23.48 56.61
C GLU A 8 46.05 -23.16 56.19
N GLU A 9 46.34 -23.24 54.88
CA GLU A 9 47.01 -22.16 54.13
C GLU A 9 46.92 -22.37 52.61
N THR A 10 46.68 -21.26 51.93
CA THR A 10 46.41 -21.04 50.51
C THR A 10 47.69 -21.00 49.66
N LYS A 11 47.64 -21.49 48.41
CA LYS A 11 48.41 -20.85 47.32
C LYS A 11 47.82 -21.12 45.94
N THR A 12 47.61 -20.01 45.24
CA THR A 12 47.28 -19.84 43.82
C THR A 12 48.38 -20.34 42.89
N GLU A 13 48.01 -20.94 41.76
CA GLU A 13 48.79 -20.88 40.53
C GLU A 13 47.84 -20.98 39.32
N GLU A 14 47.77 -19.89 38.55
CA GLU A 14 47.20 -19.86 37.21
C GLU A 14 48.15 -20.57 36.24
N THR A 15 47.63 -21.29 35.25
CA THR A 15 48.08 -21.16 33.85
C THR A 15 47.24 -21.98 32.85
N LYS A 16 46.73 -21.24 31.86
CA LYS A 16 46.76 -21.54 30.42
C LYS A 16 45.70 -22.50 29.82
N THR A 17 44.66 -21.86 29.28
CA THR A 17 44.03 -22.05 27.95
C THR A 17 44.15 -23.41 27.26
N VAL A 18 43.00 -24.00 26.89
CA VAL A 18 42.55 -24.17 25.48
C VAL A 18 41.02 -24.32 25.46
N VAL A 19 40.40 -23.54 24.58
CA VAL A 19 38.99 -23.58 24.17
C VAL A 19 38.74 -24.80 23.30
N THR A 20 37.72 -25.60 23.61
CA THR A 20 36.82 -26.20 22.61
C THR A 20 35.43 -26.30 23.23
N GLY A 21 34.50 -25.56 22.65
CA GLY A 21 33.14 -25.40 23.16
C GLY A 21 32.23 -26.59 22.89
N GLU A 22 31.28 -26.74 23.82
CA GLU A 22 29.99 -27.37 23.59
C GLU A 22 28.96 -26.50 24.32
N GLU A 23 28.41 -25.51 23.61
CA GLU A 23 27.24 -24.76 24.08
C GLU A 23 26.00 -25.65 23.87
N GLU A 24 25.61 -26.39 24.91
CA GLU A 24 24.25 -26.91 25.01
C GLU A 24 23.29 -25.74 25.25
N ASN A 25 22.71 -25.23 24.16
CA ASN A 25 21.63 -24.25 24.20
C ASN A 25 20.34 -24.93 24.68
N LYS A 26 20.09 -24.89 25.99
CA LYS A 26 18.83 -25.28 26.62
C LYS A 26 18.13 -24.06 27.22
N GLU A 27 16.82 -24.08 27.04
CA GLU A 27 15.79 -23.23 27.65
C GLU A 27 15.45 -21.93 26.91
N GLY A 28 14.40 -22.04 26.10
CA GLY A 28 13.57 -20.92 25.71
C GLY A 28 13.05 -20.20 26.95
N SER A 29 13.57 -19.00 27.18
CA SER A 29 13.00 -18.09 28.15
C SER A 29 11.60 -17.71 27.68
N ALA A 30 10.58 -18.20 28.39
CA ALA A 30 9.21 -17.72 28.20
C ALA A 30 9.20 -16.20 28.41
N PRO A 31 8.42 -15.43 27.62
CA PRO A 31 8.40 -13.99 27.76
C PRO A 31 7.98 -13.61 29.19
N VAL A 32 8.67 -12.64 29.78
CA VAL A 32 8.32 -12.09 31.09
C VAL A 32 6.97 -11.37 30.96
N ILE A 33 5.89 -12.05 31.33
CA ILE A 33 4.56 -11.46 31.37
C ILE A 33 4.47 -10.63 32.66
N THR A 34 4.43 -9.30 32.50
CA THR A 34 4.20 -8.38 33.62
C THR A 34 2.72 -8.35 33.97
N LYS A 35 2.36 -7.98 35.21
CA LYS A 35 0.96 -7.89 35.67
C LYS A 35 0.09 -6.96 34.79
N SER A 36 0.72 -5.97 34.16
CA SER A 36 0.13 -5.06 33.17
C SER A 36 -0.30 -5.77 31.87
N MET A 37 0.34 -6.89 31.52
CA MET A 37 0.04 -7.67 30.31
C MET A 37 -1.09 -8.69 30.50
N THR A 38 -1.53 -8.94 31.74
CA THR A 38 -2.63 -9.87 32.05
C THR A 38 -3.95 -9.17 32.38
N GLU A 39 -3.93 -7.88 32.69
CA GLU A 39 -5.11 -7.11 33.06
C GLU A 39 -5.64 -6.37 31.82
N GLY A 40 -6.88 -6.68 31.41
CA GLY A 40 -7.52 -6.18 30.19
C GLY A 40 -7.90 -4.69 30.20
N ALA A 41 -7.29 -3.89 31.07
CA ALA A 41 -7.44 -2.44 31.09
C ALA A 41 -6.14 -1.82 31.59
N CYS A 42 -5.67 -0.78 30.92
CA CYS A 42 -4.51 -0.03 31.37
C CYS A 42 -4.88 0.71 32.67
N PRO A 43 -4.27 0.40 33.83
CA PRO A 43 -4.69 0.94 35.12
C PRO A 43 -4.39 2.44 35.29
N THR A 44 -3.76 3.07 34.30
CA THR A 44 -3.38 4.49 34.33
C THR A 44 -4.29 5.38 33.48
N CYS A 45 -5.10 4.83 32.58
CA CYS A 45 -5.86 5.64 31.63
C CYS A 45 -7.29 5.19 31.33
N ASP A 46 -7.82 4.18 32.04
CA ASP A 46 -9.19 3.63 31.82
C ASP A 46 -9.50 3.28 30.35
N ALA A 47 -8.46 3.10 29.53
CA ALA A 47 -8.63 2.71 28.15
C ALA A 47 -9.15 1.26 28.12
N GLU A 48 -10.33 1.08 27.52
CA GLU A 48 -10.85 -0.25 27.19
C GLU A 48 -9.79 -0.99 26.37
N ALA A 49 -9.51 -2.26 26.73
CA ALA A 49 -8.61 -3.08 25.93
C ALA A 49 -9.08 -3.10 24.48
N PRO A 50 -8.14 -3.10 23.51
CA PRO A 50 -8.50 -3.30 22.12
C PRO A 50 -9.35 -4.57 22.03
N THR A 51 -10.59 -4.43 21.54
CA THR A 51 -11.49 -5.56 21.37
C THR A 51 -10.87 -6.47 20.31
N MET A 52 -10.23 -7.57 20.72
CA MET A 52 -9.75 -8.58 19.79
C MET A 52 -10.93 -9.47 19.40
N PRO A 53 -11.14 -9.78 18.11
CA PRO A 53 -12.18 -10.72 17.73
C PRO A 53 -11.84 -12.10 18.28
N GLU A 54 -12.83 -12.79 18.84
CA GLU A 54 -12.65 -14.14 19.40
C GLU A 54 -12.27 -15.16 18.33
N VAL A 55 -12.75 -14.97 17.10
CA VAL A 55 -12.53 -15.88 15.97
C VAL A 55 -12.15 -15.06 14.75
N LEU A 56 -10.99 -15.37 14.18
CA LEU A 56 -10.57 -14.86 12.88
C LEU A 56 -10.92 -15.86 11.76
N PRO A 57 -11.17 -15.36 10.53
CA PRO A 57 -11.29 -16.21 9.36
C PRO A 57 -10.09 -17.14 9.19
N ASP A 58 -10.40 -18.39 8.86
CA ASP A 58 -9.42 -19.46 8.70
C ASP A 58 -9.40 -19.97 7.24
N PRO A 59 -8.24 -20.40 6.68
CA PRO A 59 -8.15 -20.92 5.32
C PRO A 59 -9.11 -22.08 4.98
N THR A 60 -9.58 -22.81 6.00
CA THR A 60 -10.55 -23.92 5.86
C THR A 60 -12.00 -23.45 5.63
N TRP A 61 -12.30 -22.16 5.82
CA TRP A 61 -13.65 -21.63 5.61
C TRP A 61 -14.04 -21.67 4.13
N SER A 62 -15.33 -21.94 3.87
CA SER A 62 -15.90 -21.91 2.52
C SER A 62 -15.90 -20.49 1.96
N THR A 63 -15.97 -20.37 0.64
CA THR A 63 -15.98 -19.06 -0.02
C THR A 63 -17.17 -18.21 0.43
N GLU A 64 -18.35 -18.81 0.60
CA GLU A 64 -19.57 -18.12 1.04
C GLU A 64 -19.43 -17.58 2.47
N LYS A 65 -18.85 -18.38 3.37
CA LYS A 65 -18.60 -17.96 4.75
C LYS A 65 -17.58 -16.82 4.80
N LEU A 66 -16.57 -16.83 3.93
CA LEU A 66 -15.63 -15.71 3.82
C LEU A 66 -16.31 -14.45 3.28
N ILE A 67 -17.21 -14.57 2.30
CA ILE A 67 -17.99 -13.43 1.78
C ILE A 67 -18.86 -12.81 2.88
N GLU A 68 -19.45 -13.62 3.75
CA GLU A 68 -20.18 -13.12 4.92
C GLU A 68 -19.25 -12.38 5.90
N ALA A 69 -18.05 -12.93 6.14
CA ALA A 69 -17.06 -12.33 7.05
C ALA A 69 -16.49 -10.98 6.56
N VAL A 70 -16.56 -10.67 5.25
CA VAL A 70 -16.22 -9.34 4.72
C VAL A 70 -17.14 -8.25 5.27
N LYS A 71 -18.33 -8.61 5.77
CA LYS A 71 -19.31 -7.66 6.33
C LYS A 71 -19.30 -7.61 7.87
N ASP A 72 -18.30 -8.22 8.49
CA ASP A 72 -18.21 -8.30 9.95
C ASP A 72 -18.02 -6.92 10.59
N LYS A 73 -18.50 -6.75 11.82
CA LYS A 73 -18.36 -5.50 12.57
C LYS A 73 -16.89 -5.17 12.86
N HIS A 74 -16.06 -6.19 13.04
CA HIS A 74 -14.67 -6.04 13.41
C HIS A 74 -13.76 -5.98 12.18
N MET A 75 -12.99 -4.89 12.05
CA MET A 75 -12.15 -4.64 10.87
C MET A 75 -11.12 -5.75 10.59
N LEU A 76 -10.59 -6.42 11.63
CA LEU A 76 -9.63 -7.52 11.47
C LEU A 76 -10.28 -8.77 10.85
N VAL A 77 -11.55 -9.03 11.16
CA VAL A 77 -12.30 -10.15 10.56
C VAL A 77 -12.51 -9.85 9.07
N ARG A 78 -12.97 -8.64 8.73
CA ARG A 78 -13.13 -8.20 7.34
C ARG A 78 -11.82 -8.29 6.55
N SER A 79 -10.75 -7.74 7.12
CA SER A 79 -9.42 -7.70 6.52
C SER A 79 -8.85 -9.09 6.25
N ASN A 80 -8.95 -10.01 7.21
CA ASN A 80 -8.49 -11.39 7.03
C ASN A 80 -9.34 -12.14 6.00
N ALA A 81 -10.66 -11.97 6.02
CA ALA A 81 -11.56 -12.56 5.04
C ALA A 81 -11.17 -12.19 3.60
N ILE A 82 -10.84 -10.91 3.36
CA ILE A 82 -10.35 -10.41 2.06
C ILE A 82 -9.07 -11.11 1.62
N VAL A 83 -8.10 -11.26 2.53
CA VAL A 83 -6.81 -11.92 2.22
C VAL A 83 -7.01 -13.38 1.85
N LEU A 84 -7.97 -14.06 2.49
CA LEU A 84 -8.32 -15.44 2.15
C LEU A 84 -9.11 -15.53 0.83
N LEU A 85 -10.02 -14.59 0.58
CA LEU A 85 -10.77 -14.50 -0.67
C LEU A 85 -9.86 -14.26 -1.88
N ALA A 86 -8.75 -13.54 -1.71
CA ALA A 86 -7.75 -13.33 -2.75
C ALA A 86 -7.13 -14.64 -3.31
N LYS A 87 -7.23 -15.73 -2.54
CA LYS A 87 -6.76 -17.06 -2.96
C LYS A 87 -7.83 -17.88 -3.68
N ARG A 88 -9.06 -17.36 -3.81
CA ARG A 88 -10.18 -17.99 -4.51
C ARG A 88 -10.21 -17.54 -5.97
N ALA A 89 -11.00 -18.23 -6.79
CA ALA A 89 -11.15 -17.84 -8.18
C ALA A 89 -11.85 -16.46 -8.29
N PRO A 90 -11.46 -15.59 -9.24
CA PRO A 90 -12.10 -14.28 -9.43
C PRO A 90 -13.62 -14.38 -9.61
N SER A 91 -14.11 -15.45 -10.25
CA SER A 91 -15.54 -15.68 -10.48
C SER A 91 -16.35 -15.84 -9.18
N GLU A 92 -15.72 -16.20 -8.06
CA GLU A 92 -16.39 -16.43 -6.78
C GLU A 92 -16.24 -15.23 -5.82
N SER A 93 -15.16 -14.48 -5.92
CA SER A 93 -14.77 -13.51 -4.88
C SER A 93 -14.70 -12.07 -5.35
N LEU A 94 -14.64 -11.80 -6.67
CA LEU A 94 -14.38 -10.45 -7.19
C LEU A 94 -15.42 -9.43 -6.72
N GLU A 95 -16.71 -9.75 -6.80
CA GLU A 95 -17.75 -8.80 -6.39
C GLU A 95 -17.71 -8.50 -4.88
N ALA A 96 -17.36 -9.47 -4.05
CA ALA A 96 -17.19 -9.25 -2.62
C ALA A 96 -15.97 -8.35 -2.32
N LEU A 97 -14.89 -8.50 -3.09
CA LEU A 97 -13.72 -7.63 -2.98
C LEU A 97 -13.99 -6.22 -3.49
N ILE A 98 -14.80 -6.06 -4.54
CA ILE A 98 -15.23 -4.75 -5.03
C ILE A 98 -16.07 -4.03 -3.98
N GLU A 99 -16.98 -4.75 -3.32
CA GLU A 99 -17.76 -4.18 -2.23
C GLU A 99 -16.87 -3.74 -1.05
N ALA A 100 -15.80 -4.50 -0.76
CA ALA A 100 -14.82 -4.14 0.28
C ALA A 100 -14.00 -2.87 -0.03
N LEU A 101 -14.02 -2.36 -1.26
CA LEU A 101 -13.42 -1.05 -1.57
C LEU A 101 -14.18 0.11 -0.89
N LYS A 102 -15.45 -0.11 -0.53
CA LYS A 102 -16.32 0.86 0.15
C LYS A 102 -16.20 0.85 1.67
N ASP A 103 -15.33 -0.01 2.22
CA ASP A 103 -15.19 -0.17 3.66
C ASP A 103 -14.80 1.14 4.34
N GLU A 104 -15.19 1.39 5.59
CA GLU A 104 -14.76 2.62 6.29
C GLU A 104 -13.26 2.60 6.63
N GLU A 105 -12.69 1.40 6.83
CA GLU A 105 -11.31 1.22 7.28
C GLU A 105 -10.34 1.14 6.11
N TYR A 106 -9.32 2.01 6.14
CA TYR A 106 -8.32 2.08 5.08
C TYR A 106 -7.58 0.75 4.87
N LEU A 107 -7.29 0.02 5.97
CA LEU A 107 -6.63 -1.28 5.90
C LEU A 107 -7.45 -2.30 5.09
N VAL A 108 -8.78 -2.27 5.24
CA VAL A 108 -9.69 -3.16 4.53
C VAL A 108 -9.73 -2.77 3.05
N LYS A 109 -9.87 -1.48 2.73
CA LYS A 109 -9.79 -0.97 1.36
C LYS A 109 -8.49 -1.37 0.67
N SER A 110 -7.34 -1.15 1.31
CA SER A 110 -6.02 -1.44 0.72
C SER A 110 -5.85 -2.94 0.46
N ASN A 111 -6.32 -3.80 1.36
CA ASN A 111 -6.27 -5.24 1.15
C ASN A 111 -7.16 -5.68 -0.01
N ALA A 112 -8.35 -5.08 -0.16
CA ALA A 112 -9.23 -5.35 -1.29
C ALA A 112 -8.57 -4.96 -2.62
N MET A 113 -7.95 -3.77 -2.68
CA MET A 113 -7.23 -3.31 -3.87
C MET A 113 -6.11 -4.27 -4.27
N VAL A 114 -5.26 -4.66 -3.32
CA VAL A 114 -4.16 -5.62 -3.56
C VAL A 114 -4.69 -6.99 -3.96
N ALA A 115 -5.74 -7.48 -3.30
CA ALA A 115 -6.37 -8.76 -3.62
C ALA A 115 -6.92 -8.78 -5.05
N ILE A 116 -7.61 -7.73 -5.48
CA ILE A 116 -8.14 -7.64 -6.85
C ILE A 116 -6.99 -7.55 -7.87
N ALA A 117 -5.95 -6.75 -7.60
CA ALA A 117 -4.80 -6.65 -8.49
C ALA A 117 -4.04 -7.98 -8.65
N ALA A 118 -4.04 -8.82 -7.61
CA ALA A 118 -3.41 -10.14 -7.65
C ALA A 118 -4.04 -11.11 -8.67
N TYR A 119 -5.31 -10.90 -9.07
CA TYR A 119 -5.92 -11.64 -10.16
C TYR A 119 -5.40 -11.27 -11.55
N GLY A 120 -4.60 -10.21 -11.66
CA GLY A 120 -3.99 -9.80 -12.91
C GLY A 120 -5.03 -9.39 -13.95
N ARG A 121 -4.71 -9.62 -15.23
CA ARG A 121 -5.51 -9.13 -16.38
C ARG A 121 -6.90 -9.74 -16.49
N GLN A 122 -7.20 -10.80 -15.73
CA GLN A 122 -8.50 -11.48 -15.76
C GLN A 122 -9.65 -10.57 -15.28
N VAL A 123 -9.35 -9.59 -14.43
CA VAL A 123 -10.34 -8.66 -13.87
C VAL A 123 -10.33 -7.29 -14.55
N SER A 124 -9.48 -7.09 -15.56
CA SER A 124 -9.31 -5.80 -16.22
C SER A 124 -10.63 -5.22 -16.75
N ASP A 125 -11.45 -6.04 -17.42
CA ASP A 125 -12.71 -5.56 -18.02
C ASP A 125 -13.69 -5.08 -16.93
N ARG A 126 -13.81 -5.84 -15.84
CA ARG A 126 -14.65 -5.48 -14.69
C ARG A 126 -14.14 -4.23 -13.97
N MET A 127 -12.82 -4.05 -13.89
CA MET A 127 -12.20 -2.88 -13.27
C MET A 127 -12.27 -1.63 -14.13
N ILE A 128 -12.19 -1.76 -15.45
CA ILE A 128 -12.44 -0.64 -16.36
C ILE A 128 -13.90 -0.17 -16.23
N GLN A 129 -14.86 -1.09 -16.08
CA GLN A 129 -16.26 -0.73 -15.82
C GLN A 129 -16.44 -0.02 -14.47
N ALA A 130 -15.74 -0.46 -13.42
CA ALA A 130 -15.82 0.13 -12.09
C ALA A 130 -15.24 1.55 -11.98
N LEU A 131 -14.51 2.04 -13.01
CA LEU A 131 -14.11 3.44 -13.09
C LEU A 131 -15.30 4.41 -13.24
N ASP A 132 -16.47 3.91 -13.64
CA ASP A 132 -17.71 4.70 -13.73
C ASP A 132 -18.74 4.31 -12.65
N ASP A 133 -18.30 3.65 -11.57
CA ASP A 133 -19.18 3.26 -10.48
C ASP A 133 -19.78 4.50 -9.78
N ALA A 134 -21.01 4.38 -9.27
CA ALA A 134 -21.65 5.45 -8.53
C ALA A 134 -20.88 5.77 -7.23
N ASP A 135 -20.26 4.76 -6.62
CA ASP A 135 -19.49 4.89 -5.41
C ASP A 135 -18.08 5.43 -5.68
N GLN A 136 -17.72 6.51 -4.98
CA GLN A 136 -16.46 7.22 -5.18
C GLN A 136 -15.22 6.43 -4.75
N ASP A 137 -15.36 5.56 -3.74
CA ASP A 137 -14.28 4.72 -3.24
C ASP A 137 -14.04 3.54 -4.19
N VAL A 138 -15.11 2.98 -4.78
CA VAL A 138 -14.98 2.00 -5.86
C VAL A 138 -14.25 2.60 -7.06
N ARG A 139 -14.61 3.81 -7.51
CA ARG A 139 -13.89 4.49 -8.61
C ARG A 139 -12.42 4.70 -8.28
N ALA A 140 -12.10 5.11 -7.05
CA ALA A 140 -10.72 5.31 -6.62
C ALA A 140 -9.91 4.01 -6.56
N GLY A 141 -10.49 2.95 -5.98
CA GLY A 141 -9.87 1.63 -5.93
C GLY A 141 -9.65 1.05 -7.33
N ALA A 142 -10.66 1.14 -8.20
CA ALA A 142 -10.58 0.70 -9.59
C ALA A 142 -9.47 1.44 -10.34
N ALA A 143 -9.35 2.76 -10.18
CA ALA A 143 -8.31 3.57 -10.82
C ALA A 143 -6.90 3.11 -10.45
N TRP A 144 -6.66 2.78 -9.18
CA TRP A 144 -5.38 2.22 -8.76
C TRP A 144 -5.15 0.82 -9.33
N VAL A 145 -6.15 -0.07 -9.21
CA VAL A 145 -6.05 -1.46 -9.68
C VAL A 145 -5.71 -1.51 -11.16
N VAL A 146 -6.42 -0.78 -12.03
CA VAL A 146 -6.12 -0.80 -13.47
C VAL A 146 -4.72 -0.27 -13.80
N GLY A 147 -4.19 0.63 -12.97
CA GLY A 147 -2.81 1.12 -13.07
C GLY A 147 -1.80 0.02 -12.76
N GLU A 148 -2.02 -0.74 -11.69
CA GLU A 148 -1.20 -1.90 -11.33
C GLU A 148 -1.27 -3.02 -12.37
N LEU A 149 -2.46 -3.24 -12.95
CA LEU A 149 -2.66 -4.19 -14.04
C LEU A 149 -1.96 -3.77 -15.34
N LYS A 150 -1.54 -2.50 -15.44
CA LYS A 150 -0.91 -1.90 -16.62
C LYS A 150 -1.72 -2.12 -17.90
N ASP A 151 -3.06 -2.08 -17.81
CA ASP A 151 -3.94 -2.26 -18.95
C ASP A 151 -4.16 -0.94 -19.68
N GLN A 152 -3.51 -0.80 -20.85
CA GLN A 152 -3.60 0.39 -21.69
C GLN A 152 -5.03 0.73 -22.14
N ARG A 153 -5.94 -0.26 -22.17
CA ARG A 153 -7.35 -0.04 -22.52
C ARG A 153 -8.09 0.85 -21.50
N ALA A 154 -7.56 0.98 -20.29
CA ALA A 154 -8.14 1.80 -19.23
C ALA A 154 -7.89 3.30 -19.39
N ILE A 155 -7.04 3.75 -20.33
CA ILE A 155 -6.60 5.14 -20.41
C ILE A 155 -7.75 6.12 -20.58
N GLU A 156 -8.65 5.90 -21.52
CA GLU A 156 -9.76 6.83 -21.78
C GLU A 156 -10.67 6.96 -20.55
N ALA A 157 -10.94 5.84 -19.88
CA ALA A 157 -11.71 5.83 -18.64
C ALA A 157 -10.96 6.52 -17.49
N LEU A 158 -9.64 6.31 -17.37
CA LEU A 158 -8.80 6.98 -16.37
C LEU A 158 -8.72 8.50 -16.60
N GLU A 159 -8.69 8.98 -17.85
CA GLU A 159 -8.72 10.40 -18.18
C GLU A 159 -10.03 11.08 -17.72
N LYS A 160 -11.15 10.36 -17.78
CA LYS A 160 -12.42 10.79 -17.19
C LYS A 160 -12.31 10.90 -15.67
N VAL A 161 -11.83 9.84 -15.00
CA VAL A 161 -11.68 9.81 -13.52
C VAL A 161 -10.64 10.82 -13.01
N ALA A 162 -9.64 11.18 -13.82
CA ALA A 162 -8.68 12.23 -13.47
C ALA A 162 -9.31 13.63 -13.28
N LYS A 163 -10.57 13.79 -13.71
CA LYS A 163 -11.41 15.00 -13.55
C LYS A 163 -12.58 14.79 -12.58
N ASP A 164 -12.63 13.67 -11.84
CA ASP A 164 -13.70 13.33 -10.90
C ASP A 164 -13.91 14.38 -9.79
N SER A 165 -15.10 14.49 -9.19
CA SER A 165 -15.28 15.39 -8.05
C SER A 165 -14.55 14.89 -6.79
N TYR A 166 -14.37 13.58 -6.66
CA TYR A 166 -13.74 12.96 -5.50
C TYR A 166 -12.21 13.06 -5.58
N PRO A 167 -11.54 13.67 -4.58
CA PRO A 167 -10.10 13.89 -4.63
C PRO A 167 -9.27 12.62 -4.75
N LEU A 168 -9.64 11.55 -4.04
CA LEU A 168 -8.86 10.32 -4.05
C LEU A 168 -8.92 9.64 -5.42
N ALA A 169 -10.10 9.56 -6.04
CA ALA A 169 -10.25 9.01 -7.39
C ALA A 169 -9.41 9.79 -8.42
N ARG A 170 -9.43 11.13 -8.36
CA ARG A 170 -8.58 11.97 -9.21
C ARG A 170 -7.09 11.69 -9.05
N ILE A 171 -6.62 11.57 -7.81
CA ILE A 171 -5.19 11.33 -7.51
C ILE A 171 -4.78 9.97 -8.04
N GLN A 172 -5.56 8.92 -7.74
CA GLN A 172 -5.28 7.56 -8.20
C GLN A 172 -5.28 7.47 -9.72
N ALA A 173 -6.27 8.06 -10.38
CA ALA A 173 -6.33 8.05 -11.84
C ALA A 173 -5.12 8.73 -12.50
N LYS A 174 -4.69 9.88 -11.97
CA LYS A 174 -3.50 10.58 -12.48
C LYS A 174 -2.22 9.78 -12.23
N ALA A 175 -2.09 9.16 -11.06
CA ALA A 175 -0.96 8.29 -10.75
C ALA A 175 -0.90 7.11 -11.72
N SER A 176 -2.03 6.44 -11.94
CA SER A 176 -2.14 5.32 -12.88
C SER A 176 -1.82 5.73 -14.32
N LEU A 177 -2.30 6.89 -14.79
CA LEU A 177 -1.95 7.42 -16.11
C LEU A 177 -0.43 7.63 -16.25
N ILE A 178 0.23 8.18 -15.22
CA ILE A 178 1.70 8.34 -15.22
C ILE A 178 2.39 6.98 -15.32
N THR A 179 1.95 5.98 -14.54
CA THR A 179 2.48 4.61 -14.58
C THR A 179 2.30 3.96 -15.96
N LEU A 180 1.20 4.26 -16.65
CA LEU A 180 0.93 3.83 -18.03
C LEU A 180 1.68 4.65 -19.10
N GLY A 181 2.53 5.60 -18.70
CA GLY A 181 3.33 6.43 -19.59
C GLY A 181 2.58 7.61 -20.21
N LYS A 182 1.37 7.93 -19.75
CA LYS A 182 0.61 9.13 -20.13
C LYS A 182 0.73 10.16 -19.02
N ARG A 183 1.51 11.22 -19.23
CA ARG A 183 1.40 12.40 -18.37
C ARG A 183 0.04 13.04 -18.65
N PRO A 184 -0.78 13.37 -17.62
CA PRO A 184 -1.81 14.36 -17.80
C PRO A 184 -1.08 15.68 -18.08
N MET A 185 -0.92 16.01 -19.36
CA MET A 185 -0.39 17.31 -19.78
C MET A 185 -1.27 18.36 -19.12
N LYS A 186 -0.64 19.26 -18.37
CA LYS A 186 -1.29 20.52 -18.04
C LYS A 186 -1.67 21.15 -19.39
N GLU A 187 -2.96 21.26 -19.67
CA GLU A 187 -3.47 22.36 -20.51
C GLU A 187 -3.27 23.66 -19.72
N ALA A 188 -2.00 24.04 -19.54
CA ALA A 188 -1.60 25.36 -19.12
C ALA A 188 -1.25 26.08 -20.42
N LYS A 189 -2.21 26.85 -20.92
CA LYS A 189 -2.05 28.01 -21.80
C LYS A 189 -0.60 28.24 -22.26
N MET A 190 -0.25 27.69 -23.41
CA MET A 190 0.81 28.26 -24.24
C MET A 190 0.10 29.20 -25.22
N GLU A 191 -0.40 30.32 -24.68
CA GLU A 191 -0.78 31.47 -25.50
C GLU A 191 0.54 32.02 -26.08
N THR A 192 0.77 31.72 -27.36
CA THR A 192 1.44 32.56 -28.37
C THR A 192 2.29 33.73 -27.84
N GLU A 193 3.60 33.52 -27.73
CA GLU A 193 4.61 34.61 -27.76
C GLU A 193 5.77 34.27 -28.72
N GLU A 194 5.48 33.64 -29.86
CA GLU A 194 6.47 33.41 -30.92
C GLU A 194 5.98 33.85 -32.31
N GLU A 195 5.15 34.90 -32.36
CA GLU A 195 4.87 35.65 -33.61
C GLU A 195 5.28 37.13 -33.53
N ALA A 196 5.88 37.59 -32.42
CA ALA A 196 6.41 38.96 -32.29
C ALA A 196 7.90 39.11 -32.69
N ALA A 197 8.60 38.03 -33.06
CA ALA A 197 10.02 38.08 -33.40
C ALA A 197 10.32 38.04 -34.92
N ASN A 198 9.34 37.74 -35.77
CA ASN A 198 9.54 37.63 -37.23
C ASN A 198 9.01 38.82 -38.06
N GLY A 199 8.67 39.94 -37.42
CA GLY A 199 8.19 41.16 -38.11
C GLY A 199 9.22 42.30 -38.24
N ALA A 200 10.47 42.11 -37.82
CA ALA A 200 11.45 43.22 -37.70
C ALA A 200 12.79 43.01 -38.44
N ALA A 201 12.89 42.06 -39.36
CA ALA A 201 14.14 41.77 -40.09
C ALA A 201 14.04 41.80 -41.63
N GLU A 202 12.93 42.25 -42.21
CA GLU A 202 12.80 42.53 -43.64
C GLU A 202 12.39 43.99 -43.86
N GLY A 203 13.39 44.88 -43.94
CA GLY A 203 13.12 46.29 -44.17
C GLY A 203 14.28 47.24 -43.92
N ALA A 204 15.52 46.89 -44.30
CA ALA A 204 16.58 47.89 -44.45
C ALA A 204 17.74 47.36 -45.30
N LYS A 205 17.95 48.03 -46.44
CA LYS A 205 19.14 48.05 -47.32
C LYS A 205 19.06 47.29 -48.64
N GLU A 206 18.11 47.69 -49.47
CA GLU A 206 18.39 47.90 -50.90
C GLU A 206 18.21 49.40 -51.21
N GLY A 207 19.15 49.98 -51.95
CA GLY A 207 19.03 51.32 -52.52
C GLY A 207 20.03 52.35 -52.01
N SER A 208 21.23 52.39 -52.59
CA SER A 208 21.94 53.64 -52.93
C SER A 208 23.33 53.31 -53.48
N ALA A 209 23.37 52.89 -54.74
CA ALA A 209 24.54 53.06 -55.58
C ALA A 209 24.03 53.47 -56.96
N GLU A 210 24.00 54.79 -57.24
CA GLU A 210 24.39 55.34 -58.53
C GLU A 210 24.34 56.88 -58.54
N GLU A 211 25.47 57.45 -59.00
CA GLU A 211 25.51 58.47 -60.05
C GLU A 211 25.27 59.94 -59.68
N ILE A 212 26.37 60.70 -59.48
CA ILE A 212 26.52 62.04 -60.08
C ILE A 212 27.98 62.21 -60.57
N GLN A 213 28.16 62.12 -61.90
CA GLN A 213 29.22 62.81 -62.64
C GLN A 213 28.63 64.09 -63.23
N LYS A 214 29.16 65.26 -62.82
CA LYS A 214 29.57 66.42 -63.66
C LYS A 214 29.81 67.65 -62.80
#